data_AF-A0A9D1HZE0-F1
#
_entry.id   AF-A0A9D1HZE0-F1
#
_cell.length_a   1.000
_cell.length_b   1.000
_cell.length_c   1.000
_cell.angle_alpha   90.00
_cell.angle_beta   90.00
_cell.angle_gamma   90.00
#
_symmetry.space_group_name_H-M   'P 1'
#
loop_
_entity.id
_entity.type
_entity.pdbx_description
1 polymer ?
#
loop_
_entity_poly.entity_id
_entity_poly.type
_entity_poly.pdbx_seq_one_letter_code
_entity_poly.pdbx_strand_id
1 'polypeptide(L)'
;MLYVGNFSYNDENDSVDNYCLLSCLVTADNADEALDKFSDLLWHYHRDTSTLDGARDIYLDSLVELENVPSEAVCCQWQKIQPTPDGLFSITNALPDVELPNANAYTFYDDSEQDIEIDFEDLDIDFDDLEETDESPFLSFKDE
;
A
#
# COMPACT_ATOMS: atom_id res chain seq x y z
N MET A 1 -5.15 -1.66 -19.06
CA MET A 1 -4.13 -2.30 -18.21
C MET A 1 -4.81 -2.90 -16.99
N LEU A 2 -4.17 -3.84 -16.30
CA LEU A 2 -4.66 -4.46 -15.07
C LEU A 2 -3.88 -3.85 -13.89
N TYR A 3 -4.60 -3.37 -12.88
CA TYR A 3 -4.03 -2.72 -11.70
C TYR A 3 -4.36 -3.48 -10.44
N VAL A 4 -3.37 -3.67 -9.57
CA VAL A 4 -3.53 -4.22 -8.21
C VAL A 4 -3.15 -3.13 -7.22
N GLY A 5 -4.11 -2.61 -6.47
CA GLY A 5 -3.85 -1.71 -5.34
C GLY A 5 -3.77 -2.51 -4.05
N ASN A 6 -2.69 -2.34 -3.29
CA ASN A 6 -2.51 -2.91 -1.97
C ASN A 6 -2.62 -1.80 -0.93
N PHE A 7 -3.49 -2.00 0.04
CA PHE A 7 -3.89 -1.01 1.01
C PHE A 7 -3.77 -1.55 2.42
N SER A 8 -3.55 -0.64 3.36
CA SER A 8 -3.55 -0.95 4.78
C SER A 8 -4.36 0.06 5.59
N TYR A 9 -4.85 -0.37 6.76
CA TYR A 9 -5.49 0.50 7.73
C TYR A 9 -5.43 -0.10 9.13
N ASN A 10 -5.55 0.73 10.16
CA ASN A 10 -5.76 0.28 11.53
C ASN A 10 -7.26 0.22 11.83
N ASP A 11 -7.73 -0.90 12.37
CA ASP A 11 -9.10 -1.03 12.86
C ASP A 11 -9.22 -0.36 14.24
N GLU A 12 -9.81 0.84 14.27
CA GLU A 12 -10.02 1.62 15.50
C GLU A 12 -11.05 0.98 16.45
N ASN A 13 -11.86 0.02 15.98
CA ASN A 13 -12.83 -0.69 16.81
C ASN A 13 -12.20 -1.88 17.55
N ASP A 14 -10.99 -2.31 17.16
CA ASP A 14 -10.29 -3.42 17.81
C ASP A 14 -9.27 -2.92 18.84
N SER A 15 -9.49 -3.28 20.10
CA SER A 15 -8.63 -2.92 21.24
C SER A 15 -7.23 -3.52 21.22
N VAL A 16 -6.89 -4.35 20.23
CA VAL A 16 -5.58 -5.01 20.08
C VAL A 16 -4.73 -4.32 19.00
N ASP A 17 -5.10 -3.11 18.55
CA ASP A 17 -4.40 -2.37 17.49
C ASP A 17 -4.27 -3.23 16.22
N ASN A 18 -5.42 -3.64 15.69
CA ASN A 18 -5.48 -4.62 14.61
C ASN A 18 -5.17 -3.98 13.25
N TYR A 19 -3.97 -4.26 12.76
CA TYR A 19 -3.50 -3.80 11.46
C TYR A 19 -4.05 -4.68 10.34
N CYS A 20 -4.85 -4.08 9.45
CA CYS A 20 -5.56 -4.74 8.38
C CYS A 20 -4.91 -4.50 7.03
N LEU A 21 -4.91 -5.55 6.20
CA LEU A 21 -4.40 -5.53 4.83
C LEU A 21 -5.50 -5.86 3.83
N LEU A 22 -5.53 -5.11 2.73
CA LEU A 22 -6.53 -5.23 1.70
C LEU A 22 -5.91 -5.10 0.31
N SER A 23 -6.25 -6.00 -0.61
CA SER A 23 -5.87 -5.86 -2.02
C SER A 23 -7.10 -5.72 -2.89
N CYS A 24 -7.05 -4.84 -3.88
CA CYS A 24 -8.08 -4.64 -4.89
C CYS A 24 -7.49 -4.81 -6.29
N LEU A 25 -8.33 -5.26 -7.23
CA LEU A 25 -7.94 -5.52 -8.61
C LEU A 25 -8.92 -4.87 -9.58
N VAL A 26 -8.42 -4.16 -10.59
CA VAL A 26 -9.28 -3.50 -11.59
C VAL A 26 -8.61 -3.43 -12.96
N THR A 27 -9.44 -3.36 -14.01
CA THR A 27 -8.98 -2.94 -15.34
C THR A 27 -9.26 -1.44 -15.52
N ALA A 28 -8.26 -0.69 -15.95
CA ALA A 28 -8.35 0.74 -16.22
C ALA A 28 -7.42 1.14 -17.37
N ASP A 29 -7.64 2.31 -17.95
CA ASP A 29 -6.83 2.86 -19.04
C ASP A 29 -5.51 3.45 -18.53
N ASN A 30 -5.49 3.92 -17.27
CA ASN A 30 -4.31 4.48 -16.59
C ASN A 30 -4.44 4.34 -15.06
N ALA A 31 -3.36 4.71 -14.34
CA ALA A 31 -3.29 4.63 -12.88
C ALA A 31 -4.35 5.51 -12.19
N ASP A 32 -4.58 6.75 -12.64
CA ASP A 32 -5.55 7.65 -12.02
C ASP A 32 -6.97 7.07 -12.05
N GLU A 33 -7.39 6.52 -13.20
CA GLU A 33 -8.69 5.85 -13.32
C GLU A 33 -8.78 4.59 -12.45
N ALA A 34 -7.66 3.88 -12.25
CA ALA A 34 -7.62 2.74 -11.34
C ALA A 34 -7.83 3.18 -9.88
N LEU A 35 -7.15 4.25 -9.47
CA LEU A 35 -7.27 4.83 -8.13
C LEU A 35 -8.69 5.34 -7.87
N ASP A 36 -9.31 6.03 -8.83
CA ASP A 36 -10.72 6.45 -8.72
C ASP A 36 -11.66 5.26 -8.49
N LYS A 37 -11.48 4.17 -9.26
CA LYS A 37 -12.29 2.95 -9.11
C LYS A 37 -12.05 2.24 -7.77
N PHE A 38 -10.81 2.22 -7.28
CA PHE A 38 -10.51 1.71 -5.95
C PHE A 38 -11.16 2.57 -4.87
N SER A 39 -11.12 3.90 -5.02
CA SER A 39 -11.78 4.82 -4.10
C SER A 39 -13.28 4.57 -4.00
N ASP A 40 -13.97 4.47 -5.13
CA ASP A 40 -15.40 4.16 -5.19
C ASP A 40 -15.72 2.82 -4.49
N LEU A 41 -14.88 1.80 -4.71
CA LEU A 41 -15.04 0.49 -4.09
C LEU A 41 -14.87 0.53 -2.57
N LEU A 42 -13.84 1.23 -2.08
CA LEU A 42 -13.57 1.35 -0.65
C LEU A 42 -14.67 2.15 0.05
N TRP A 43 -15.19 3.21 -0.59
CA TRP A 43 -16.36 3.92 -0.08
C TRP A 43 -17.61 3.04 -0.02
N HIS A 44 -17.85 2.20 -1.05
CA HIS A 44 -18.93 1.22 -1.02
C HIS A 44 -18.78 0.25 0.17
N TYR A 45 -17.57 -0.25 0.42
CA TYR A 45 -17.32 -1.15 1.54
C TYR A 45 -17.48 -0.51 2.91
N HIS A 46 -17.09 0.76 3.04
CA HIS A 46 -17.27 1.53 4.27
C HIS A 46 -18.75 1.86 4.52
N ARG A 47 -19.49 2.30 3.49
CA ARG A 47 -20.88 2.78 3.64
C ARG A 47 -21.94 1.69 3.59
N ASP A 48 -21.78 0.70 2.72
CA ASP A 48 -22.87 -0.19 2.32
C ASP A 48 -22.72 -1.63 2.84
N THR A 49 -21.50 -2.09 3.16
CA THR A 49 -21.25 -3.50 3.52
C THR A 49 -20.62 -3.72 4.89
N SER A 50 -20.30 -2.66 5.64
CA SER A 50 -19.59 -2.71 6.95
C SER A 50 -18.24 -3.46 6.92
N THR A 51 -17.66 -3.70 5.73
CA THR A 51 -16.41 -4.45 5.60
C THR A 51 -15.21 -3.66 6.12
N LEU A 52 -15.31 -2.33 6.04
CA LEU A 52 -14.32 -1.37 6.53
C LEU A 52 -14.87 -0.60 7.74
N ASP A 53 -15.71 -1.26 8.55
CA ASP A 53 -16.11 -0.73 9.85
C ASP A 53 -14.87 -0.65 10.75
N GLY A 54 -14.66 0.48 11.41
CA GLY A 54 -13.43 0.75 12.19
C GLY A 54 -12.24 1.26 11.39
N ALA A 55 -12.29 1.22 10.05
CA ALA A 55 -11.31 1.93 9.23
C ALA A 55 -11.57 3.44 9.30
N ARG A 56 -10.55 4.21 9.64
CA ARG A 56 -10.60 5.69 9.60
C ARG A 56 -9.81 6.26 8.43
N ASP A 57 -8.56 5.84 8.34
CA ASP A 57 -7.63 6.26 7.30
C ASP A 57 -7.12 4.99 6.60
N ILE A 58 -7.22 4.96 5.28
CA ILE A 58 -6.69 3.89 4.42
C ILE A 58 -5.47 4.42 3.70
N TYR A 59 -4.39 3.65 3.75
CA TYR A 59 -3.12 3.92 3.11
C TYR A 59 -2.97 3.05 1.87
N LEU A 60 -2.33 3.57 0.82
CA LEU A 60 -1.99 2.83 -0.39
C LEU A 60 -0.52 2.43 -0.30
N ASP A 61 -0.27 1.17 0.08
CA ASP A 61 1.09 0.65 0.28
C ASP A 61 1.80 0.49 -1.07
N SER A 62 1.10 -0.02 -2.09
CA SER A 62 1.63 -0.15 -3.43
C SER A 62 0.54 -0.24 -4.50
N LEU A 63 0.85 0.25 -5.70
CA LEU A 63 0.06 0.08 -6.91
C LEU A 63 0.89 -0.68 -7.94
N VAL A 64 0.41 -1.86 -8.35
CA VAL A 64 1.04 -2.65 -9.41
C VAL A 64 0.24 -2.49 -10.70
N GLU A 65 0.93 -2.13 -11.78
CA GLU A 65 0.41 -2.09 -13.13
C GLU A 65 0.92 -3.29 -13.92
N LEU A 66 0.01 -4.00 -14.59
CA LEU A 66 0.30 -5.08 -15.52
C LEU A 66 -0.31 -4.72 -16.88
N GLU A 67 0.49 -4.73 -17.93
CA GLU A 67 0.02 -4.34 -19.27
C GLU A 67 -1.13 -5.26 -19.74
N ASN A 68 -1.03 -6.55 -19.43
CA ASN A 68 -1.98 -7.59 -19.80
C ASN A 68 -2.22 -8.57 -18.65
N VAL A 69 -3.29 -9.38 -18.76
CA VAL A 69 -3.49 -10.51 -17.85
C VAL A 69 -2.31 -11.47 -18.01
N PRO A 70 -1.54 -11.75 -16.95
CA PRO A 70 -0.33 -12.56 -17.07
C PRO A 70 -0.70 -14.01 -17.39
N SER A 71 0.07 -14.65 -18.27
CA SER A 71 -0.07 -16.07 -18.58
C SER A 71 0.55 -16.99 -17.52
N GLU A 72 1.43 -16.42 -16.69
CA GLU A 72 2.09 -17.08 -15.56
C GLU A 72 1.66 -16.41 -14.25
N ALA A 73 1.86 -17.09 -13.13
CA ALA A 73 1.54 -16.52 -11.83
C ALA A 73 2.50 -15.37 -11.51
N VAL A 74 1.96 -14.26 -10.99
CA VAL A 74 2.73 -13.07 -10.62
C VAL A 74 2.49 -12.75 -9.15
N CYS A 75 3.56 -12.59 -8.37
CA CYS A 75 3.49 -12.06 -7.03
C CYS A 75 3.40 -10.53 -7.09
N CYS A 76 2.24 -9.96 -6.79
CA CYS A 76 2.04 -8.51 -6.84
C CYS A 76 2.56 -7.81 -5.57
N GLN A 77 2.45 -8.47 -4.41
CA GLN A 77 3.01 -8.00 -3.15
C GLN A 77 3.40 -9.19 -2.28
N TRP A 78 4.59 -9.11 -1.68
CA TRP A 78 5.00 -9.93 -0.56
C TRP A 78 5.13 -9.05 0.67
N GLN A 79 4.55 -9.49 1.79
CA GLN A 79 4.63 -8.77 3.05
C GLN A 79 4.92 -9.73 4.20
N LYS A 80 5.86 -9.34 5.06
CA LYS A 80 6.17 -10.03 6.30
C LYS A 80 5.84 -9.11 7.47
N ILE A 81 4.83 -9.49 8.26
CA ILE A 81 4.49 -8.83 9.52
C ILE A 81 5.09 -9.64 10.67
N GLN A 82 5.78 -8.97 11.58
CA GLN A 82 6.38 -9.57 12.76
C GLN A 82 6.02 -8.76 14.01
N PRO A 83 5.45 -9.38 15.06
CA PRO A 83 5.24 -8.70 16.32
C PRO A 83 6.58 -8.42 17.01
N THR A 84 6.70 -7.23 17.58
CA THR A 84 7.81 -6.76 18.41
C THR A 84 7.28 -6.39 19.80
N PRO A 85 8.16 -6.22 20.82
CA PRO A 85 7.73 -5.71 22.12
C PRO A 85 7.05 -4.33 22.06
N ASP A 86 7.36 -3.54 21.04
CA ASP A 86 6.92 -2.16 20.87
C ASP A 86 5.81 -1.99 19.82
N GLY A 87 5.34 -3.08 19.20
CA GLY A 87 4.24 -3.04 18.21
C GLY A 87 4.36 -4.08 17.09
N LEU A 88 3.97 -3.69 15.88
CA LEU A 88 4.12 -4.51 14.66
C LEU A 88 5.23 -3.91 13.78
N PHE A 89 6.10 -4.77 13.29
CA PHE A 89 7.08 -4.43 12.26
C PHE A 89 6.70 -5.10 10.95
N SER A 90 6.64 -4.34 9.86
CA SER A 90 6.29 -4.84 8.53
C SER A 90 7.42 -4.61 7.54
N ILE A 91 7.69 -5.62 6.71
CA ILE A 91 8.51 -5.50 5.51
C ILE A 91 7.60 -5.77 4.32
N THR A 92 7.54 -4.83 3.38
CA THR A 92 6.73 -4.94 2.15
C THR A 92 7.65 -4.91 0.93
N ASN A 93 7.37 -5.75 -0.06
CA ASN A 93 8.04 -5.76 -1.36
C ASN A 93 6.98 -5.91 -2.46
N ALA A 94 6.81 -4.87 -3.27
CA ALA A 94 5.90 -4.87 -4.42
C ALA A 94 6.64 -5.39 -5.66
N LEU A 95 6.02 -6.33 -6.39
CA LEU A 95 6.65 -7.06 -7.50
C LEU A 95 8.07 -7.58 -7.15
N PRO A 96 8.22 -8.47 -6.15
CA PRO A 96 9.53 -8.97 -5.72
C PRO A 96 10.32 -9.69 -6.84
N ASP A 97 9.63 -10.17 -7.87
CA ASP A 97 10.25 -10.77 -9.06
C ASP A 97 10.42 -9.71 -10.16
N VAL A 98 11.56 -9.02 -10.14
CA VAL A 98 11.93 -7.89 -11.02
C VAL A 98 12.05 -8.27 -12.51
N GLU A 99 12.07 -9.56 -12.85
CA GLU A 99 12.28 -10.03 -14.23
C GLU A 99 11.01 -10.08 -15.09
N LEU A 100 9.85 -9.61 -14.59
CA LEU A 100 8.60 -9.62 -15.37
C LEU A 100 8.58 -8.48 -16.40
N PRO A 101 8.68 -8.78 -17.72
CA PRO A 101 8.48 -7.74 -18.71
C PRO A 101 7.01 -7.29 -18.66
N ASN A 102 6.80 -5.97 -18.61
CA ASN A 102 5.49 -5.31 -18.64
C ASN A 102 4.71 -5.30 -17.30
N ALA A 103 5.44 -5.29 -16.19
CA ALA A 103 4.91 -5.03 -14.86
C ALA A 103 5.64 -3.82 -14.23
N ASN A 104 4.90 -2.89 -13.64
CA ASN A 104 5.45 -1.76 -12.88
C ASN A 104 4.84 -1.74 -11.48
N ALA A 105 5.62 -1.38 -10.47
CA ALA A 105 5.12 -1.13 -9.13
C ALA A 105 5.43 0.32 -8.74
N TYR A 106 4.46 0.95 -8.10
CA TYR A 106 4.56 2.30 -7.56
C TYR A 106 4.31 2.22 -6.07
N THR A 107 5.19 2.83 -5.29
CA THR A 107 5.02 3.04 -3.84
C THR A 107 4.76 4.52 -3.64
N PHE A 108 3.80 4.86 -2.80
CA PHE A 108 3.44 6.24 -2.54
C PHE A 108 4.18 6.71 -1.29
N TYR A 109 5.08 7.66 -1.47
CA TYR A 109 5.72 8.41 -0.39
C TYR A 109 5.28 9.88 -0.50
N ASP A 110 5.12 10.57 0.62
CA ASP A 110 4.84 12.01 0.60
C ASP A 110 6.13 12.74 0.18
N ASP A 111 6.13 13.35 -1.02
CA ASP A 111 7.24 14.08 -1.64
C ASP A 111 7.68 15.34 -0.85
N SER A 112 7.16 15.56 0.36
CA SER A 112 7.51 16.72 1.18
C SER A 112 8.89 16.62 1.86
N GLU A 113 9.56 15.47 1.85
CA GLU A 113 10.91 15.33 2.41
C GLU A 113 11.93 14.73 1.43
N GLN A 114 12.82 15.62 0.97
CA GLN A 114 14.12 15.45 0.32
C GLN A 114 14.46 14.09 -0.34
N ASP A 115 14.67 14.13 -1.67
CA ASP A 115 15.38 13.13 -2.46
C ASP A 115 16.60 12.57 -1.70
N ILE A 116 16.48 11.36 -1.12
CA ILE A 116 17.63 10.62 -0.62
C ILE A 116 18.24 9.91 -1.83
N GLU A 117 19.24 10.53 -2.47
CA GLU A 117 20.16 9.81 -3.37
C GLU A 117 20.97 8.82 -2.52
N ILE A 118 20.54 7.56 -2.49
CA ILE A 118 21.27 6.48 -1.80
C ILE A 118 22.40 6.00 -2.73
N ASP A 119 23.63 6.43 -2.44
CA ASP A 119 24.84 5.85 -3.02
C ASP A 119 25.16 4.54 -2.28
N PHE A 120 25.11 3.42 -3.01
CA PHE A 120 25.15 2.05 -2.46
C PHE A 120 26.54 1.61 -1.95
N GLU A 121 27.57 2.45 -2.05
CA GLU A 121 28.95 2.04 -1.76
C GLU A 121 29.40 2.22 -0.29
N ASP A 122 28.68 2.96 0.56
CA ASP A 122 29.09 3.22 1.97
C ASP A 122 27.90 3.33 2.97
N LEU A 123 27.08 2.28 3.11
CA LEU A 123 25.94 2.28 4.04
C LEU A 123 26.32 1.86 5.47
N ASP A 124 26.72 2.83 6.30
CA ASP A 124 26.63 2.77 7.76
C ASP A 124 25.30 3.45 8.17
N ILE A 125 24.17 2.76 7.93
CA ILE A 125 22.82 3.29 8.21
C ILE A 125 22.58 3.21 9.71
N ASP A 126 22.55 4.36 10.37
CA ASP A 126 22.01 4.46 11.73
C ASP A 126 20.47 4.44 11.61
N PHE A 127 19.86 3.30 11.96
CA PHE A 127 18.41 3.11 11.85
C PHE A 127 17.61 4.05 12.74
N ASP A 128 18.26 4.73 13.70
CA ASP A 128 17.66 5.73 14.57
C ASP A 128 17.49 7.12 13.88
N ASP A 129 18.12 7.34 12.71
CA ASP A 129 18.04 8.58 11.91
C ASP A 129 17.02 8.50 10.75
N LEU A 130 16.26 7.40 10.64
CA LEU A 130 15.10 7.34 9.74
C LEU A 130 13.96 8.14 10.38
N GLU A 131 13.76 9.38 9.94
CA GLU A 131 12.57 10.17 10.29
C GLU A 131 11.31 9.34 9.95
N GLU A 132 10.34 9.30 10.88
CA GLU A 132 9.02 8.73 10.63
C GLU A 132 8.42 9.50 9.46
N THR A 133 8.47 8.94 8.26
CA THR A 133 7.86 9.55 7.08
C THR A 133 6.37 9.66 7.34
N ASP A 134 5.86 10.89 7.46
CA ASP A 134 4.43 11.18 7.62
C ASP A 134 3.69 10.74 6.33
N GLU A 135 3.34 9.45 6.23
CA GLU A 135 2.59 8.91 5.10
C GLU A 135 1.18 9.54 5.07
N SER A 136 0.87 10.26 3.99
CA SER A 136 -0.47 10.80 3.75
C SER A 136 -1.46 9.68 3.37
N PRO A 137 -2.65 9.61 3.98
CA PRO A 137 -3.61 8.54 3.69
C PRO A 137 -4.16 8.67 2.26
N PHE A 138 -4.35 7.53 1.60
CA PHE A 138 -5.04 7.44 0.30
C PHE A 138 -6.51 7.85 0.42
N LEU A 139 -7.19 7.41 1.48
CA LEU A 139 -8.54 7.84 1.81
C LEU A 139 -8.67 8.10 3.30
N SER A 140 -9.43 9.13 3.63
CA SER A 140 -9.83 9.42 5.01
C SER A 140 -11.35 9.45 5.07
N PHE A 141 -11.93 8.68 5.99
CA PHE A 141 -13.37 8.62 6.22
C PHE A 141 -13.85 9.61 7.29
N LYS A 142 -13.02 10.61 7.67
CA LYS A 142 -13.35 11.61 8.71
C LYS A 142 -14.74 12.22 8.47
N ASP A 143 -15.67 11.86 9.37
CA ASP A 143 -17.00 12.41 9.66
C ASP A 143 -17.77 13.08 8.50
N GLU A 144 -18.80 12.37 7.99
CA GLU A 144 -20.10 13.02 7.70
C GLU A 144 -20.84 13.38 9.00
#